data_AF-E2ZKY4-F1
#
_entry.id   AF-E2ZKY4-F1
#
_cell.length_a   1.000
_cell.length_b   1.000
_cell.length_c   1.000
_cell.angle_alpha   90.00
_cell.angle_beta   90.00
_cell.angle_gamma   90.00
#
_symmetry.space_group_name_H-M   'P 1'
#
loop_
_entity.id
_entity.type
_entity.pdbx_description
1 polymer ?
#
loop_
_entity_poly.entity_id
_entity_poly.type
_entity_poly.pdbx_seq_one_letter_code
_entity_poly.pdbx_strand_id
1 'polypeptide(L)' 'MAFTPKLTYKGKPLVRKDNELYYGNMTDPYVLYLQITTTKPVGDQQVADKVHLMLLSTD' A
#
# COMPACT_ATOMS: atom_id res chain seq x y z
N MET A 1 -4.66 -20.88 -8.87
CA MET A 1 -5.53 -20.29 -7.83
C MET A 1 -5.53 -18.78 -8.01
N ALA A 2 -6.68 -18.13 -8.02
CA ALA A 2 -6.76 -16.67 -8.06
C ALA A 2 -6.29 -16.10 -6.71
N PHE A 3 -5.43 -15.07 -6.75
CA PHE A 3 -5.03 -14.35 -5.54
C PHE A 3 -6.24 -13.65 -4.92
N THR A 4 -6.52 -13.91 -3.64
CA THR A 4 -7.54 -13.18 -2.88
C THR A 4 -6.86 -12.24 -1.89
N PRO A 5 -7.00 -10.91 -2.04
CA PRO A 5 -6.34 -9.95 -1.16
C PRO A 5 -6.93 -9.98 0.25
N LYS A 6 -6.07 -9.96 1.26
CA LYS A 6 -6.49 -9.91 2.69
C LYS A 6 -7.13 -8.58 3.08
N LEU A 7 -6.74 -7.50 2.40
CA LEU A 7 -7.24 -6.16 2.64
C LEU A 7 -7.55 -5.49 1.30
N THR A 8 -8.69 -4.82 1.24
CA THR A 8 -9.09 -4.01 0.08
C THR A 8 -9.45 -2.61 0.54
N TYR A 9 -9.17 -1.63 -0.31
CA TYR A 9 -9.59 -0.24 -0.12
C TYR A 9 -10.28 0.24 -1.39
N LYS A 10 -11.54 0.68 -1.26
CA LYS A 10 -12.38 1.09 -2.41
C LYS A 10 -12.39 0.03 -3.53
N GLY A 11 -12.51 -1.25 -3.16
CA GLY A 11 -12.60 -2.36 -4.11
C GLY A 11 -11.29 -2.78 -4.79
N LYS A 12 -10.17 -2.11 -4.51
CA LYS A 12 -8.84 -2.50 -5.01
C LYS A 12 -7.99 -3.13 -3.90
N PRO A 13 -7.12 -4.10 -4.23
CA PRO A 13 -6.25 -4.73 -3.24
C PRO A 13 -5.29 -3.71 -2.65
N LEU A 14 -5.11 -3.78 -1.32
CA LEU A 14 -4.10 -3.03 -0.59
C LEU A 14 -3.20 -4.03 0.12
N VAL A 15 -2.01 -4.23 -0.43
CA VAL A 15 -1.04 -5.19 0.08
C VAL A 15 0.03 -4.43 0.85
N ARG A 16 0.30 -4.86 2.09
CA ARG A 16 1.35 -4.28 2.93
C ARG A 16 2.46 -5.29 3.16
N LYS A 17 3.70 -4.82 3.00
CA LYS A 17 4.93 -5.51 3.40
C LYS A 17 5.80 -4.52 4.18
N ASP A 18 5.85 -4.68 5.50
CA ASP A 18 6.57 -3.77 6.40
C ASP A 18 6.15 -2.30 6.25
N ASN A 19 7.06 -1.46 5.75
CA ASN A 19 6.85 -0.03 5.49
C ASN A 19 6.41 0.27 4.05
N GLU A 20 6.27 -0.76 3.21
CA GLU A 20 5.87 -0.65 1.82
C GLU A 20 4.43 -1.10 1.66
N LEU A 21 3.63 -0.32 0.95
CA LEU A 21 2.26 -0.64 0.60
C LEU A 21 2.08 -0.51 -0.91
N TYR A 22 1.43 -1.51 -1.49
CA TYR A 22 1.06 -1.54 -2.90
C TYR A 22 -0.46 -1.50 -3.00
N TYR A 23 -0.97 -0.53 -3.75
CA TYR A 23 -2.39 -0.32 -3.97
C TYR A 23 -2.72 -0.39 -5.45
N GLY A 24 -3.54 -1.38 -5.82
CA GLY A 24 -3.93 -1.62 -7.21
C GLY A 24 -3.73 -3.07 -7.63
N ASN A 25 -4.38 -3.46 -8.72
CA ASN A 25 -4.26 -4.80 -9.26
C ASN A 25 -3.02 -4.88 -10.17
N MET A 26 -2.26 -5.97 -10.11
CA MET A 26 -1.11 -6.18 -10.99
C MET A 26 -1.52 -6.40 -12.45
N THR A 27 -2.81 -6.55 -12.73
CA THR A 27 -3.38 -6.56 -14.09
C THR A 27 -3.72 -5.17 -14.62
N ASP A 28 -3.77 -4.15 -13.76
CA ASP A 28 -3.95 -2.75 -14.17
C ASP A 28 -2.58 -2.21 -14.61
N PRO A 29 -2.46 -1.33 -15.63
CA PRO A 29 -1.17 -0.87 -16.17
C PRO A 29 -0.29 -0.12 -15.16
N TYR A 30 -0.88 0.35 -14.07
CA TYR A 30 -0.18 1.04 -13.00
C TYR A 30 -0.71 0.66 -11.63
N VAL A 31 0.19 0.65 -10.65
CA VAL A 31 -0.13 0.52 -9.22
C VAL A 31 0.48 1.66 -8.43
N LEU A 32 -0.15 2.03 -7.31
CA LEU A 32 0.42 3.00 -6.39
C LEU A 32 1.33 2.28 -5.39
N TYR A 33 2.57 2.73 -5.30
CA TYR A 33 3.53 2.35 -4.27
C TYR A 33 3.61 3.45 -3.21
N LEU A 34 3.37 3.07 -1.96
CA LEU A 34 3.41 3.94 -0.81
C LEU A 34 4.51 3.44 0.14
N GLN A 35 5.50 4.27 0.42
CA GLN A 35 6.58 3.96 1.36
C GLN A 35 6.46 4.84 2.60
N ILE A 36 6.27 4.22 3.76
CA ILE A 36 6.27 4.90 5.05
C ILE A 36 7.71 5.30 5.37
N THR A 37 7.97 6.60 5.42
CA THR A 37 9.29 7.15 5.75
C THR A 37 9.42 7.37 7.26
N THR A 38 8.35 7.83 7.91
CA THR A 38 8.33 8.05 9.36
C THR A 38 7.00 7.61 9.97
N THR A 39 7.06 7.19 11.23
CA THR A 39 5.89 6.92 12.06
C THR A 39 5.91 7.83 13.28
N LYS A 40 4.73 8.12 13.82
CA LYS A 40 4.56 8.86 15.06
C LYS A 40 3.64 8.09 16.00
N PRO A 41 3.86 8.16 17.32
CA PRO A 41 2.91 7.61 18.28
C PRO A 41 1.61 8.43 18.24
N VAL A 42 0.47 7.75 18.12
CA VAL A 42 -0.87 8.32 18.24
C VAL A 42 -1.67 7.41 19.16
N GLY A 43 -1.88 7.84 20.40
CA GLY A 43 -2.37 6.95 21.46
C GLY A 43 -1.39 5.79 21.67
N ASP A 44 -1.91 4.56 21.69
CA ASP A 44 -1.13 3.34 21.87
C ASP A 44 -0.58 2.74 20.55
N GLN A 45 -0.69 3.44 19.43
CA GLN A 45 -0.34 2.93 18.11
C GLN A 45 0.72 3.78 17.40
N GLN A 46 1.66 3.13 16.71
CA GLN A 46 2.54 3.79 15.74
C GLN A 46 1.80 3.99 14.41
N VAL A 47 1.56 5.25 14.04
CA VAL A 47 0.83 5.62 12.82
C VAL A 47 1.80 6.26 11.83
N ALA A 48 1.67 5.93 10.55
CA ALA A 48 2.45 6.57 9.49
C ALA A 48 2.17 8.08 9.45
N ASP A 49 3.23 8.89 9.40
CA ASP A 49 3.14 10.36 9.36
C ASP A 49 3.63 10.91 8.01
N LYS A 50 4.83 10.51 7.59
CA LYS A 50 5.36 10.81 6.26
C LYS A 50 5.33 9.57 5.38
N VAL A 51 4.66 9.69 4.24
CA VAL A 51 4.55 8.63 3.24
C VAL A 51 4.98 9.18 1.89
N HIS A 52 5.93 8.51 1.26
CA HIS A 52 6.31 8.77 -0.12
C HIS A 52 5.39 7.99 -1.07
N LEU A 53 4.85 8.64 -2.10
CA LEU A 53 3.98 8.02 -3.09
C LEU A 53 4.63 8.02 -4.47
N MET A 54 4.60 6.87 -5.14
CA MET A 54 5.04 6.70 -6.52
C MET A 54 4.01 5.91 -7.32
N LEU A 55 3.83 6.27 -8.58
CA LEU A 55 3.10 5.44 -9.54
C LEU A 55 4.10 4.49 -10.20
N LEU A 56 3.86 3.19 -10.11
CA LEU A 56 4.68 2.16 -10.74
C LEU A 56 3.95 1.62 -11.96
N SER A 57 4.66 1.52 -13.09
CA SER A 57 4.21 0.73 -14.24
C SER A 57 4.22 -0.75 -13.88
N THR A 58 3.24 -1.51 -14.36
CA THR A 58 3.18 -2.97 -14.22
C THR A 58 3.62 -3.71 -15.49
N ASP A 59 3.91 -2.97 -16.55
CA ASP A 59 4.56 -3.48 -17.77
C ASP A 59 6.00 -3.95 -17.49
#